data_AF-A0A2V7V0W0-F1
#
_entry.id   AF-A0A2V7V0W0-F1
#
_cell.length_a   1.000
_cell.length_b   1.000
_cell.length_c   1.000
_cell.angle_alpha   90.00
_cell.angle_beta   90.00
_cell.angle_gamma   90.00
#
_symmetry.space_group_name_H-M   'P 1'
#
loop_
_entity.id
_entity.type
_entity.pdbx_description
1 polymer ?
#
loop_
_entity_poly.entity_id
_entity_poly.type
_entity_poly.pdbx_seq_one_letter_code
_entity_poly.pdbx_strand_id
1 'polypeptide(L)' 'MVCGHPACRCGSDVGIERNGRRYCSEHCAQQEGDDPHAACPCGHAGCAASAGAAAE' A
#
# COMPACT_ATOMS: atom_id res chain seq x y z
N MET A 1 11.85 5.01 -1.34
CA MET A 1 11.54 3.69 -1.92
C MET A 1 10.12 3.68 -2.50
N VAL A 2 9.80 2.76 -3.42
CA VAL A 2 8.43 2.59 -3.96
C VAL A 2 7.79 1.39 -3.27
N CYS A 3 6.54 1.53 -2.83
CA CYS A 3 5.78 0.42 -2.27
C CYS A 3 5.60 -0.70 -3.30
N GLY A 4 5.69 -1.95 -2.85
CA GLY A 4 5.52 -3.14 -3.67
C GLY A 4 4.09 -3.33 -4.17
N HIS A 5 3.12 -2.62 -3.60
CA HIS A 5 1.72 -2.68 -4.02
C HIS A 5 1.50 -1.86 -5.32
N PRO A 6 0.95 -2.46 -6.39
CA PRO A 6 0.88 -1.83 -7.72
C PRO A 6 0.03 -0.55 -7.76
N ALA A 7 -1.05 -0.48 -6.97
CA ALA A 7 -1.86 0.73 -6.83
C ALA A 7 -1.28 1.75 -5.83
N CYS A 8 -0.19 1.41 -5.13
CA CYS A 8 0.44 2.28 -4.14
C CYS A 8 1.54 3.11 -4.80
N ARG A 9 1.41 4.44 -4.73
CA ARG A 9 2.43 5.39 -5.23
C ARG A 9 3.19 6.09 -4.10
N CYS A 10 3.08 5.56 -2.89
CA CYS A 10 3.72 6.14 -1.72
C CYS A 10 5.24 6.00 -1.84
N GLY A 11 5.93 7.14 -1.76
CA GLY A 11 7.37 7.23 -1.69
C GLY A 11 7.83 7.41 -0.24
N SER A 12 7.86 6.35 0.56
CA SER A 12 8.46 6.41 1.91
C SER A 12 9.95 6.03 1.85
N ASP A 13 10.75 6.52 2.78
CA ASP A 13 12.12 6.03 2.98
C ASP A 13 12.13 4.77 3.88
N VAL A 14 11.20 4.72 4.83
CA VAL A 14 10.95 3.60 5.74
C VAL A 14 9.84 2.71 5.18
N GLY A 15 10.09 1.39 5.16
CA GLY A 15 9.17 0.40 4.63
C GLY A 15 9.32 -0.96 5.30
N ILE A 16 8.24 -1.72 5.29
CA ILE A 16 8.18 -3.08 5.84
C ILE A 16 8.57 -4.04 4.73
N GLU A 17 9.55 -4.89 4.97
CA GLU A 17 9.96 -5.92 4.02
C GLU A 17 9.20 -7.22 4.31
N ARG A 18 8.48 -7.74 3.31
CA ARG A 18 7.75 -9.00 3.38
C ARG A 18 7.95 -9.77 2.08
N ASN A 19 8.30 -11.05 2.16
CA ASN A 19 8.62 -11.89 0.99
C ASN A 19 9.61 -11.25 -0.02
N GLY A 20 10.55 -10.42 0.45
CA GLY A 20 11.51 -9.72 -0.43
C GLY A 20 10.94 -8.50 -1.16
N ARG A 21 9.71 -8.08 -0.86
CA ARG A 21 9.09 -6.84 -1.36
C ARG A 21 8.90 -5.85 -0.21
N ARG A 22 9.09 -4.57 -0.50
CA ARG A 22 8.96 -3.51 0.51
C ARG A 22 7.63 -2.79 0.40
N TYR A 23 6.98 -2.57 1.53
CA TYR A 23 5.65 -1.99 1.63
C TYR A 23 5.67 -0.74 2.47
N CYS A 24 4.89 0.27 2.08
CA CYS A 24 4.79 1.51 2.86
C CYS A 24 3.98 1.34 4.16
N SER A 25 3.18 0.27 4.28
CA SER A 25 2.36 -0.05 5.44
C SER A 25 2.06 -1.55 5.51
N GLU A 26 1.66 -2.03 6.69
CA GLU A 26 1.26 -3.44 6.90
C GLU A 26 0.04 -3.82 6.07
N HIS A 27 -0.87 -2.88 5.80
CA HIS A 27 -2.06 -3.13 4.99
C HIS A 27 -1.68 -3.46 3.53
N CYS A 28 -0.70 -2.73 2.96
CA CYS A 28 -0.19 -3.07 1.63
C CYS A 28 0.56 -4.40 1.62
N ALA A 29 1.26 -4.74 2.71
CA ALA A 29 1.97 -6.02 2.84
C ALA A 29 1.00 -7.21 3.02
N GLN A 30 -0.20 -6.98 3.57
CA GLN A 30 -1.26 -7.96 3.70
C GLN A 30 -1.98 -8.21 2.37
N GLN A 31 -2.18 -7.17 1.57
CA GLN A 31 -2.67 -7.29 0.19
C GLN A 31 -1.61 -7.76 -0.81
N GLU A 32 -0.44 -8.19 -0.34
CA GLU A 32 0.55 -8.85 -1.20
C GLU A 32 -0.04 -10.13 -1.79
N GLY A 33 -0.39 -10.08 -3.08
CA GLY A 33 -1.04 -11.19 -3.81
C GLY A 33 -2.54 -11.02 -4.00
N ASP A 34 -3.12 -9.92 -3.50
CA ASP A 34 -4.49 -9.50 -3.83
C ASP A 34 -4.55 -8.85 -5.22
N ASP A 35 -5.75 -8.43 -5.63
CA ASP A 35 -6.01 -7.94 -6.97
C ASP A 35 -5.16 -6.68 -7.25
N PRO A 36 -4.38 -6.63 -8.35
CA PRO A 36 -3.54 -5.47 -8.65
C PRO A 36 -4.35 -4.21 -8.95
N HIS A 37 -5.67 -4.33 -9.16
CA HIS A 37 -6.61 -3.23 -9.32
C HIS A 37 -7.28 -2.81 -8.01
N ALA A 38 -7.03 -3.52 -6.89
CA ALA A 38 -7.54 -3.14 -5.58
C ALA A 38 -6.97 -1.79 -5.13
N ALA A 39 -7.79 -1.04 -4.40
CA ALA A 39 -7.39 0.24 -3.85
C ALA A 39 -6.30 0.05 -2.77
N CYS A 40 -5.21 0.82 -2.83
CA CYS A 40 -4.19 0.88 -1.79
C CYS A 40 -4.80 1.11 -0.41
N PRO A 41 -4.72 0.13 0.51
CA PRO A 41 -5.25 0.28 1.87
C PRO A 41 -4.26 1.01 2.78
N CYS A 42 -3.27 1.69 2.22
CA CYS A 42 -2.17 2.31 2.94
C CYS A 42 -2.59 3.49 3.83
N GLY A 43 -3.75 4.11 3.58
CA GLY A 43 -4.26 5.23 4.37
C GLY A 43 -3.43 6.52 4.27
N HIS A 44 -2.38 6.55 3.46
CA HIS A 44 -1.54 7.73 3.29
C HIS A 44 -2.24 8.80 2.44
N ALA A 45 -2.34 10.02 2.98
CA ALA A 45 -2.86 11.17 2.26
C ALA A 45 -2.05 11.43 0.99
N GLY A 46 -2.71 11.45 -0.17
CA GLY A 46 -2.06 11.63 -1.47
C GLY A 46 -1.53 10.34 -2.11
N CYS A 47 -1.64 9.19 -1.45
CA CYS A 47 -1.43 7.91 -2.11
C CYS A 47 -2.71 7.58 -2.90
N ALA A 48 -2.59 7.56 -4.22
CA ALA A 48 -3.69 7.43 -5.16
C ALA A 48 -4.37 6.05 -5.09
N ALA A 49 -5.14 5.84 -4.04
CA ALA A 49 -6.26 4.92 -3.99
C ALA A 49 -7.11 5.25 -2.76
N SER A 50 -7.71 6.43 -2.77
CA SER A 50 -8.82 6.75 -1.88
C SER A 50 -10.06 6.01 -2.40
N ALA A 51 -10.16 4.72 -2.11
CA ALA A 51 -11.43 3.99 -2.11
C ALA A 51 -11.43 3.08 -0.88
N GLY A 52 -11.55 3.75 0.26
CA GLY A 52 -11.55 3.15 1.59
C GLY A 52 -11.69 4.29 2.57
N ALA A 53 -12.76 5.07 2.39
CA ALA A 53 -13.22 6.01 3.39
C ALA A 53 -13.25 5.29 4.73
N ALA A 54 -12.66 5.92 5.74
CA ALA A 54 -12.97 5.64 7.12
C ALA A 54 -14.50 5.61 7.29
N ALA A 55 -15.01 4.41 7.54
CA ALA A 55 -16.26 4.14 8.23
C ALA A 55 -15.83 3.03 9.21
N GLU A 56 -15.83 3.20 10.52
CA GLU A 56 -16.58 4.09 11.43
C GLU A 56 -15.70 4.47 12.63
#